data_AF-A0A7V9LNR5-F1
#
_entry.id   AF-A0A7V9LNR5-F1
#
_cell.length_a   1.000
_cell.length_b   1.000
_cell.length_c   1.000
_cell.angle_alpha   90.00
_cell.angle_beta   90.00
_cell.angle_gamma   90.00
#
_symmetry.space_group_name_H-M   'P 1'
#
loop_
_entity.id
_entity.type
_entity.pdbx_description
1 polymer ?
#
loop_
_entity_poly.entity_id
_entity_poly.type
_entity_poly.pdbx_seq_one_letter_code
_entity_poly.pdbx_strand_id
1 'polypeptide(L)'
;MRTEVEQLSGDRRFWHVTMTFAGDTHEPDTVKTALVRFAEQHAFLHSLRYSRERAEVSYWEEADEMHDAAAMALRVWMEHRDSAGLPQWEVVGLEVLERDTFNRRALDHGVTGLGLRNPEPVPF
;
A
#
# COMPACT_ATOMS: atom_id res chain seq x y z
N MET A 1 13.23 -40.85 14.97
CA MET A 1 12.10 -39.90 15.01
C MET A 1 12.68 -38.49 15.05
N ARG A 2 13.05 -37.93 13.89
CA ARG A 2 13.84 -36.69 13.84
C ARG A 2 13.70 -36.01 12.47
N THR A 3 12.47 -35.69 12.04
CA THR A 3 12.24 -34.89 10.83
C THR A 3 10.85 -34.28 10.85
N GLU A 4 10.65 -33.20 11.62
CA GLU A 4 9.40 -32.41 11.52
C GLU A 4 9.55 -30.96 12.00
N VAL A 5 10.79 -30.46 12.14
CA VAL A 5 11.04 -29.08 12.63
C VAL A 5 11.68 -28.20 11.55
N GLU A 6 11.85 -28.71 10.33
CA GLU A 6 12.52 -28.01 9.22
C GLU A 6 11.54 -27.46 8.16
N GLN A 7 10.22 -27.58 8.38
CA GLN A 7 9.18 -27.16 7.41
C GLN A 7 8.31 -25.97 7.85
N LEU A 8 8.61 -25.32 8.98
CA LEU A 8 7.83 -24.17 9.49
C LEU A 8 8.63 -22.86 9.49
N SER A 9 9.67 -22.78 8.66
CA SER A 9 10.25 -21.50 8.24
C SER A 9 9.92 -21.34 6.76
N GLY A 10 8.63 -21.20 6.45
CA GLY A 10 8.22 -20.66 5.17
C GLY A 10 8.99 -19.35 5.00
N ASP A 11 9.82 -19.27 3.97
CA ASP A 11 10.54 -18.06 3.61
C ASP A 11 9.47 -16.97 3.47
N ARG A 12 9.34 -16.08 4.46
CA ARG A 12 8.25 -15.10 4.51
C ARG A 12 8.37 -14.22 3.28
N ARG A 13 7.47 -14.44 2.32
CA ARG A 13 7.49 -13.70 1.06
C ARG A 13 6.86 -12.34 1.28
N PHE A 14 7.55 -11.31 0.83
CA PHE A 14 7.06 -9.95 0.86
C PHE A 14 6.66 -9.50 -0.55
N TRP A 15 5.44 -8.98 -0.64
CA TRP A 15 4.84 -8.46 -1.86
C TRP A 15 4.75 -6.95 -1.77
N HIS A 16 5.24 -6.25 -2.79
CA HIS A 16 5.01 -4.81 -2.88
C HIS A 16 3.59 -4.58 -3.38
N VAL A 17 2.76 -3.95 -2.55
CA VAL A 17 1.38 -3.61 -2.88
C VAL A 17 1.30 -2.12 -3.14
N THR A 18 0.68 -1.74 -4.25
CA THR A 18 0.27 -0.36 -4.55
C THR A 18 -1.23 -0.34 -4.78
N MET A 19 -1.95 0.42 -3.96
CA MET A 19 -3.37 0.68 -4.12
C MET A 19 -3.61 2.12 -4.54
N THR A 20 -4.45 2.30 -5.55
CA THR A 20 -4.86 3.60 -6.06
C THR A 20 -6.34 3.81 -5.81
N PHE A 21 -6.67 4.97 -5.25
CA PHE A 21 -8.02 5.39 -4.92
C PHE A 21 -8.38 6.63 -5.70
N ALA A 22 -9.63 6.75 -6.14
CA ALA A 22 -10.13 7.97 -6.74
C ALA A 22 -11.63 8.18 -6.46
N GLY A 23 -12.06 9.44 -6.51
CA GLY A 23 -13.46 9.82 -6.40
C GLY A 23 -13.64 11.33 -6.34
N ASP A 24 -14.62 11.80 -5.57
CA ASP A 24 -14.94 13.22 -5.48
C ASP A 24 -13.80 14.08 -4.92
N THR A 25 -13.78 15.35 -5.30
CA THR A 25 -12.76 16.31 -4.85
C THR A 25 -12.94 16.68 -3.37
N HIS A 26 -11.86 16.58 -2.60
CA HIS A 26 -11.78 16.98 -1.20
C HIS A 26 -10.62 17.96 -0.98
N GLU A 27 -10.67 18.70 0.13
CA GLU A 27 -9.59 19.63 0.49
C GLU A 27 -8.32 18.86 0.87
N PRO A 28 -7.13 19.22 0.33
CA PRO A 28 -5.90 18.45 0.53
C PRO A 28 -5.54 18.18 1.99
N ASP A 29 -5.76 19.15 2.90
CA ASP A 29 -5.44 18.98 4.32
C ASP A 29 -6.35 17.96 5.01
N THR A 30 -7.61 17.85 4.57
CA THR A 30 -8.54 16.82 5.05
C THR A 30 -8.09 15.45 4.58
N VAL A 31 -7.74 15.32 3.29
CA VAL A 31 -7.22 14.08 2.70
C VAL A 31 -5.93 13.66 3.42
N LYS A 32 -4.99 14.58 3.60
CA LYS A 32 -3.74 14.34 4.34
C LYS A 32 -3.99 13.79 5.72
N THR A 33 -4.87 14.44 6.49
CA THR A 33 -5.19 14.03 7.87
C THR A 33 -5.78 12.62 7.91
N ALA A 34 -6.69 12.30 7.00
CA ALA A 34 -7.30 10.98 6.91
C ALA A 34 -6.27 9.90 6.54
N LEU A 35 -5.39 10.17 5.57
CA LEU A 35 -4.35 9.23 5.15
C LEU A 35 -3.30 9.01 6.25
N VAL A 36 -2.95 10.03 7.05
CA VAL A 36 -2.07 9.87 8.21
C VAL A 36 -2.71 8.93 9.24
N ARG A 37 -4.00 9.09 9.54
CA ARG A 37 -4.72 8.18 10.45
C ARG A 37 -4.78 6.76 9.93
N PHE A 38 -4.99 6.59 8.62
CA PHE A 38 -4.95 5.29 7.97
C PHE A 38 -3.56 4.64 8.11
N ALA A 39 -2.50 5.42 7.89
CA ALA A 39 -1.12 4.97 8.07
C ALA A 39 -0.78 4.55 9.51
N GLU A 40 -1.38 5.20 10.50
CA GLU A 40 -1.22 4.83 11.91
C GLU A 40 -1.96 3.53 12.26
N GLN A 41 -3.08 3.25 11.58
CA GLN A 41 -3.87 2.03 11.76
C GLN A 41 -3.24 0.82 11.06
N HIS A 42 -2.46 1.04 10.00
CA HIS A 42 -1.77 0.00 9.25
C HIS A 42 -0.26 0.31 9.15
N ALA A 43 0.52 -0.26 10.07
CA ALA A 43 1.97 -0.07 10.09
C ALA A 43 2.63 -0.63 8.81
N PHE A 44 3.72 0.02 8.39
CA PHE A 44 4.60 -0.31 7.24
C PHE A 44 4.28 0.33 5.87
N LEU A 45 3.75 1.56 5.84
CA LEU A 45 3.73 2.33 4.59
C LEU A 45 5.14 2.56 4.03
N HIS A 46 5.33 2.18 2.77
CA HIS A 46 6.52 2.45 1.98
C HIS A 46 6.45 3.84 1.35
N SER A 47 5.30 4.19 0.75
CA SER A 47 5.05 5.50 0.17
C SER A 47 3.56 5.87 0.23
N LEU A 48 3.28 7.17 0.20
CA LEU A 48 1.94 7.72 0.20
C LEU A 48 1.93 8.99 -0.66
N ARG A 49 1.08 9.03 -1.68
CA ARG A 49 0.91 10.17 -2.60
C ARG A 49 -0.57 10.51 -2.68
N TYR A 50 -0.91 11.79 -2.80
CA TYR A 50 -2.31 12.18 -2.92
C TYR A 50 -2.50 13.52 -3.64
N SER A 51 -3.74 13.78 -4.01
CA SER A 51 -4.26 15.00 -4.61
C SER A 51 -5.67 15.23 -4.05
N ARG A 52 -6.43 16.15 -4.65
CA ARG A 52 -7.78 16.45 -4.19
C ARG A 52 -8.78 15.33 -4.50
N GLU A 53 -8.52 14.47 -5.48
CA GLU A 53 -9.47 13.47 -5.98
C GLU A 53 -8.87 12.06 -6.09
N ARG A 54 -7.59 11.90 -5.75
CA ARG A 54 -6.85 10.65 -5.93
C ARG A 54 -5.80 10.47 -4.84
N ALA A 55 -5.58 9.23 -4.42
CA ALA A 55 -4.47 8.83 -3.58
C ALA A 55 -3.86 7.52 -4.05
N GLU A 56 -2.58 7.33 -3.75
CA GLU A 56 -1.82 6.11 -3.96
C GLU A 56 -1.08 5.77 -2.68
N VAL A 57 -1.32 4.55 -2.18
CA VAL A 57 -0.66 4.01 -0.99
C VAL A 57 0.17 2.82 -1.44
N SER A 58 1.45 2.77 -1.05
CA SER A 58 2.28 1.60 -1.29
C SER A 58 2.94 1.09 -0.02
N TYR A 59 3.07 -0.23 0.11
CA TYR A 59 3.65 -0.90 1.26
C TYR A 59 4.12 -2.32 0.93
N TRP A 60 4.80 -2.97 1.86
CA TRP A 60 5.18 -4.38 1.75
C TRP A 60 4.23 -5.24 2.58
N GLU A 61 3.59 -6.20 1.94
CA GLU A 61 2.66 -7.16 2.54
C GLU A 61 3.35 -8.52 2.71
N GLU A 62 3.17 -9.15 3.87
CA GLU A 62 3.66 -10.51 4.11
C GLU A 62 2.56 -11.51 3.76
N ALA A 63 2.80 -12.35 2.76
CA ALA A 63 1.83 -13.39 2.38
C ALA A 63 2.52 -14.54 1.63
N ASP A 64 1.96 -15.75 1.73
CA ASP A 64 2.49 -16.93 1.05
C ASP A 64 2.39 -16.80 -0.48
N GLU A 65 1.25 -16.30 -0.97
CA GLU A 65 1.00 -16.09 -2.39
C GLU A 65 0.57 -14.66 -2.73
N MET A 66 0.74 -14.27 -4.00
CA MET A 66 0.36 -12.95 -4.52
C MET A 66 -1.13 -12.65 -4.30
N HIS A 67 -1.97 -13.66 -4.46
CA HIS A 67 -3.42 -13.51 -4.36
C HIS A 67 -3.87 -13.28 -2.92
N ASP A 68 -3.16 -13.87 -1.95
CA ASP A 68 -3.38 -13.62 -0.52
C ASP A 68 -3.03 -12.18 -0.17
N ALA A 69 -1.88 -11.68 -0.64
CA ALA A 69 -1.49 -10.28 -0.46
C ALA A 69 -2.54 -9.32 -1.05
N ALA A 70 -3.06 -9.62 -2.25
CA ALA A 70 -4.12 -8.83 -2.87
C ALA A 70 -5.42 -8.83 -2.04
N ALA A 71 -5.83 -9.99 -1.53
CA ALA A 71 -7.03 -10.12 -0.71
C ALA A 71 -6.89 -9.38 0.63
N MET A 72 -5.73 -9.48 1.27
CA MET A 72 -5.40 -8.77 2.51
C MET A 72 -5.44 -7.25 2.30
N ALA A 73 -4.82 -6.75 1.23
CA ALA A 73 -4.81 -5.32 0.90
C ALA A 73 -6.21 -4.73 0.72
N LEU A 74 -7.05 -5.40 -0.06
CA LEU A 74 -8.44 -4.98 -0.29
C LEU A 74 -9.26 -5.00 1.00
N ARG A 75 -9.02 -6.00 1.86
CA ARG A 75 -9.70 -6.14 3.15
C ARG A 75 -9.34 -5.02 4.11
N VAL A 76 -8.05 -4.75 4.31
CA VAL A 76 -7.56 -3.67 5.17
C VAL A 76 -8.19 -2.34 4.78
N TRP A 77 -8.23 -2.03 3.49
CA TRP A 77 -8.87 -0.81 3.03
C TRP A 77 -10.35 -0.74 3.40
N MET A 78 -11.11 -1.80 3.10
CA MET A 78 -12.54 -1.83 3.40
C MET A 78 -12.84 -1.75 4.90
N GLU A 79 -11.98 -2.30 5.74
CA GLU A 79 -12.13 -2.29 7.21
C GLU A 79 -11.77 -0.93 7.82
N HIS A 80 -10.78 -0.21 7.26
CA HIS A 80 -10.22 0.99 7.88
C HIS A 80 -10.63 2.32 7.22
N ARG A 81 -11.28 2.31 6.05
CA ARG A 81 -11.66 3.55 5.35
C ARG A 81 -12.55 4.46 6.20
N ASP A 82 -13.55 3.88 6.87
CA ASP A 82 -14.56 4.62 7.61
C ASP A 82 -13.97 5.13 8.93
N SER A 83 -13.15 4.31 9.61
CA SER A 83 -12.48 4.68 10.88
C SER A 83 -11.38 5.73 10.70
N ALA A 84 -10.70 5.75 9.55
CA ALA A 84 -9.70 6.76 9.22
C ALA A 84 -10.32 8.11 8.77
N GLY A 85 -11.63 8.13 8.46
CA GLY A 85 -12.31 9.30 7.91
C GLY A 85 -11.88 9.61 6.48
N LEU A 86 -11.54 8.57 5.71
CA LEU A 86 -11.16 8.72 4.32
C LEU A 86 -12.39 9.14 3.48
N PRO A 87 -12.18 9.94 2.43
CA PRO A 87 -13.19 10.15 1.39
C PRO A 87 -13.85 8.83 0.95
N GLN A 88 -15.09 8.89 0.48
CA GLN A 88 -15.78 7.73 -0.13
C GLN A 88 -15.22 7.41 -1.53
N TRP A 89 -13.89 7.39 -1.66
CA TRP A 89 -13.18 7.02 -2.87
C TRP A 89 -13.23 5.52 -3.08
N GLU A 90 -13.26 5.14 -4.35
CA GLU A 90 -13.23 3.75 -4.78
C GLU A 90 -11.80 3.29 -5.06
N VAL A 91 -11.56 1.99 -4.90
CA VAL A 91 -10.32 1.37 -5.38
C VAL A 91 -10.39 1.32 -6.90
N VAL A 92 -9.53 2.09 -7.56
CA VAL A 92 -9.47 2.18 -9.04
C VAL A 92 -8.22 1.50 -9.61
N GLY A 93 -7.31 1.05 -8.75
CA GLY A 93 -6.11 0.31 -9.14
C GLY A 93 -5.55 -0.50 -7.98
N LEU A 94 -5.08 -1.70 -8.29
CA LEU A 94 -4.32 -2.56 -7.39
C LEU A 94 -3.18 -3.20 -8.19
N GLU A 95 -1.96 -3.00 -7.72
CA GLU A 95 -0.77 -3.65 -8.22
C GLU A 95 -0.11 -4.44 -7.08
N VAL A 96 0.25 -5.70 -7.36
CA VAL A 96 0.96 -6.58 -6.43
C VAL A 96 2.16 -7.16 -7.16
N LEU A 97 3.35 -6.85 -6.66
CA LEU A 97 4.61 -7.26 -7.28
C LEU A 97 5.46 -8.08 -6.32
N GLU A 98 6.12 -9.10 -6.85
CA GLU A 98 7.25 -9.72 -6.18
C GLU A 98 8.38 -8.70 -6.00
N ARG A 99 9.14 -8.84 -4.90
CA ARG A 99 10.26 -7.96 -4.57
C ARG A 99 11.25 -7.73 -5.71
N ASP A 100 11.66 -8.77 -6.41
CA ASP A 100 12.63 -8.67 -7.51
C ASP A 100 12.04 -7.93 -8.73
N THR A 101 10.75 -8.13 -8.99
CA THR A 101 10.02 -7.41 -10.04
C THR A 101 9.91 -5.93 -9.71
N PHE A 102 9.56 -5.59 -8.46
CA PHE A 102 9.54 -4.21 -7.98
C PHE A 102 10.91 -3.53 -8.12
N ASN A 103 11.97 -4.17 -7.61
CA ASN A 103 13.33 -3.63 -7.67
C ASN A 103 13.78 -3.37 -9.12
N ARG A 104 13.49 -4.29 -10.04
CA ARG A 104 13.81 -4.12 -11.47
C ARG A 104 13.11 -2.91 -12.06
N ARG A 105 11.80 -2.75 -11.82
CA ARG A 105 11.05 -1.58 -12.29
C ARG A 105 11.54 -0.27 -11.68
N ALA A 106 11.90 -0.27 -10.39
CA ALA A 106 12.44 0.92 -9.74
C ALA A 106 13.76 1.39 -10.38
N LEU A 107 14.61 0.44 -10.77
CA LEU A 107 15.84 0.69 -11.52
C LEU A 107 15.55 1.18 -12.95
N ASP A 108 14.64 0.52 -13.67
CA ASP A 108 14.30 0.84 -15.07
C ASP A 108 13.65 2.22 -15.22
N HIS A 109 12.79 2.60 -14.29
CA HIS A 109 12.06 3.88 -14.32
C HIS A 109 12.81 5.03 -13.63
N GLY A 110 14.02 4.78 -13.10
CA GLY A 110 14.80 5.79 -12.39
C GLY A 110 14.00 6.46 -11.27
N VAL A 111 13.14 5.71 -10.58
CA VAL A 111 12.23 6.23 -9.53
C VAL A 111 13.06 6.65 -8.33
N THR A 112 13.64 7.84 -8.44
CA THR A 112 14.33 8.57 -7.37
C THR A 112 13.24 9.31 -6.60
N GLY A 113 12.41 8.56 -5.88
CA GLY A 113 11.18 9.11 -5.32
C GLY A 113 10.69 8.37 -4.08
N LEU A 114 11.55 7.68 -3.35
CA LEU A 114 11.26 7.20 -2.00
C LEU A 114 11.51 8.34 -1.00
N GLY A 115 10.73 9.41 -1.16
CA GLY A 115 10.58 10.47 -0.18
C GLY A 115 9.86 9.91 1.04
N LEU A 116 10.66 9.62 2.06
CA LEU A 116 10.24 9.14 3.37
C LEU A 116 9.14 10.03 3.99
N ARG A 117 8.12 9.36 4.55
CA ARG A 117 7.30 9.76 5.72
C ARG A 117 6.41 11.02 5.65
N ASN A 118 6.48 11.87 4.63
CA ASN A 118 5.55 12.98 4.50
C ASN A 118 4.81 12.90 3.16
N PRO A 119 3.48 12.70 3.17
CA PRO A 119 2.73 12.68 1.94
C PRO A 119 2.70 14.09 1.36
N GLU A 120 3.24 14.24 0.16
CA GLU A 120 3.23 15.49 -0.59
C GLU A 120 2.14 15.45 -1.66
N PRO A 121 1.44 16.58 -1.89
CA PRO A 121 0.48 16.67 -2.98
C PRO A 121 1.22 16.60 -4.32
N VAL A 122 0.79 15.68 -5.19
CA VAL A 122 1.38 15.50 -6.52
C VAL A 122 0.35 15.84 -7.62
N PRO A 123 0.76 16.46 -8.73
CA PRO A 123 -0.04 16.44 -9.94
C PRO A 123 -0.01 15.01 -10.48
N PHE A 124 -1.19 14.38 -10.60
CA PHE A 124 -1.36 13.08 -11.24
C PHE A 124 -1.35 13.22 -12.76
#